data_AF-A0A8T6LTQ9-F1
#
_entry.id   AF-A0A8T6LTQ9-F1
#
_cell.length_a   1.000
_cell.length_b   1.000
_cell.length_c   1.000
_cell.angle_alpha   90.00
_cell.angle_beta   90.00
_cell.angle_gamma   90.00
#
_symmetry.space_group_name_H-M   'P 1'
#
loop_
_entity.id
_entity.type
_entity.pdbx_description
1 polymer ?
#
loop_
_entity_poly.entity_id
_entity_poly.type
_entity_poly.pdbx_seq_one_letter_code
_entity_poly.pdbx_strand_id
1 'polypeptide(L)'
;MAVQDYFVTIWGSKIHYTTEGRGKPILVLHGWPGSGGGFSESMEIFLKADPELEKLARKFFKKHKIIALDWPGFKKSQELKGEYNLDYLADFLNEFMKKTKIKGCDTLAV
;
A
#
# COMPACT_ATOMS: atom_id res chain seq x y z
N MET A 1 -11.17 5.44 10.18
CA MET A 1 -11.33 4.00 9.86
C MET A 1 -10.06 3.31 10.31
N ALA A 2 -10.06 2.01 10.59
CA ALA A 2 -8.88 1.37 11.17
C ALA A 2 -7.95 0.85 10.05
N VAL A 3 -6.76 1.46 9.95
CA VAL A 3 -5.64 0.92 9.17
C VAL A 3 -5.13 -0.33 9.89
N GLN A 4 -4.84 -1.37 9.11
CA GLN A 4 -4.30 -2.64 9.63
C GLN A 4 -2.96 -2.93 8.98
N ASP A 5 -1.94 -3.19 9.81
CA ASP A 5 -0.60 -3.58 9.39
C ASP A 5 -0.51 -5.08 9.10
N TYR A 6 0.20 -5.42 8.03
CA TYR A 6 0.46 -6.79 7.61
C TYR A 6 1.92 -6.96 7.21
N PHE A 7 2.37 -8.21 7.26
CA PHE A 7 3.69 -8.58 6.76
C PHE A 7 3.60 -9.81 5.87
N VAL A 8 4.44 -9.83 4.83
CA VAL A 8 4.62 -10.96 3.94
C VAL A 8 6.11 -11.21 3.72
N THR A 9 6.52 -12.46 3.66
CA THR A 9 7.92 -12.83 3.42
C THR A 9 8.15 -13.07 1.93
N ILE A 10 9.03 -12.28 1.32
CA ILE A 10 9.41 -12.33 -0.10
C ILE A 10 10.92 -12.38 -0.19
N TRP A 11 11.45 -13.39 -0.89
CA TRP A 11 12.90 -13.62 -1.05
C TRP A 11 13.69 -13.61 0.28
N GLY A 12 13.05 -14.08 1.36
CA GLY A 12 13.64 -14.13 2.70
C GLY A 12 13.53 -12.84 3.51
N SER A 13 13.06 -11.74 2.92
CA SER A 13 12.85 -10.46 3.61
C SER A 13 11.39 -10.28 4.04
N LYS A 14 11.19 -9.69 5.23
CA LYS A 14 9.88 -9.34 5.78
C LYS A 14 9.45 -7.99 5.23
N ILE A 15 8.40 -7.99 4.41
CA ILE A 15 7.85 -6.84 3.72
C ILE A 15 6.57 -6.41 4.40
N HIS A 16 6.46 -5.10 4.65
CA HIS A 16 5.31 -4.49 5.28
C HIS A 16 4.32 -3.95 4.23
N TYR A 17 3.04 -4.06 4.53
CA TYR A 17 1.99 -3.33 3.84
C TYR A 17 0.82 -3.09 4.78
N THR A 18 0.02 -2.07 4.51
CA THR A 18 -1.21 -1.82 5.26
C THR A 18 -2.45 -2.07 4.41
N THR A 19 -3.58 -2.29 5.08
CA THR A 19 -4.88 -2.26 4.40
C THR A 19 -5.89 -1.40 5.13
N GLU A 20 -6.76 -0.75 4.36
CA GLU A 20 -7.86 0.06 4.88
C GLU A 20 -9.08 -0.06 3.98
N GLY A 21 -10.28 -0.17 4.58
CA GLY A 21 -11.53 -0.31 3.83
C GLY A 21 -11.80 -1.72 3.31
N ARG A 22 -12.74 -1.82 2.37
CA ARG A 22 -13.27 -3.08 1.82
C ARG A 22 -13.78 -2.90 0.39
N GLY A 23 -13.83 -3.98 -0.38
CA GLY A 23 -14.34 -3.98 -1.74
C GLY A 23 -13.23 -4.08 -2.79
N LYS A 24 -13.33 -3.33 -3.90
CA LYS A 24 -12.38 -3.40 -5.02
C LYS A 24 -10.98 -3.00 -4.55
N PRO A 25 -9.94 -3.82 -4.76
CA PRO A 25 -8.60 -3.52 -4.29
C PRO A 25 -7.97 -2.40 -5.12
N ILE A 26 -7.33 -1.46 -4.42
CA ILE A 26 -6.47 -0.43 -4.99
C ILE A 26 -5.09 -0.61 -4.36
N LEU A 27 -4.10 -0.90 -5.18
CA LEU A 27 -2.71 -1.03 -4.76
C LEU A 27 -2.01 0.31 -4.88
N VAL A 28 -1.56 0.86 -3.75
CA VAL A 28 -0.82 2.11 -3.69
C VAL A 28 0.67 1.81 -3.72
N LEU A 29 1.36 2.36 -4.72
CA LEU A 29 2.80 2.26 -4.91
C LEU A 29 3.43 3.64 -4.73
N HIS A 30 4.30 3.79 -3.74
CA HIS A 30 4.95 5.09 -3.52
C HIS A 30 6.18 5.26 -4.41
N GLY A 31 6.51 6.51 -4.74
CA GLY A 31 7.75 6.89 -5.40
C GLY A 31 8.95 6.96 -4.46
N TRP A 32 10.05 7.50 -5.00
CA TRP A 32 11.27 7.79 -4.25
C TRP A 32 11.49 9.30 -4.12
N PRO A 33 11.73 9.86 -2.92
CA PRO A 33 11.58 9.25 -1.60
C PRO A 33 10.10 9.21 -1.17
N GLY A 34 9.62 8.10 -0.62
CA GLY A 34 8.20 7.95 -0.26
C GLY A 34 7.91 6.79 0.68
N SER A 35 6.63 6.53 0.94
CA SER A 35 6.18 5.34 1.69
C SER A 35 4.73 4.96 1.36
N GLY A 36 4.35 3.70 1.55
CA GLY A 36 3.00 3.22 1.24
C GLY A 36 1.92 3.93 2.07
N GLY A 37 2.26 4.29 3.31
CA GLY A 37 1.36 5.01 4.22
C GLY A 37 1.01 6.45 3.80
N GLY A 38 1.75 7.06 2.86
CA GLY A 38 1.55 8.46 2.48
C GLY A 38 0.13 8.79 2.01
N PHE A 39 -0.56 7.84 1.36
CA PHE A 39 -1.95 8.00 0.96
C PHE A 39 -2.90 8.10 2.16
N SER A 40 -2.85 7.14 3.09
CA SER A 40 -3.72 7.15 4.29
C SER A 40 -3.39 8.32 5.21
N GLU A 41 -2.11 8.67 5.36
CA GLU A 41 -1.66 9.84 6.13
C GLU A 41 -2.21 11.15 5.55
N SER A 42 -2.11 11.32 4.22
CA SER A 42 -2.67 12.51 3.54
C SER A 42 -4.19 12.56 3.68
N MET A 43 -4.86 11.43 3.51
CA MET A 43 -6.31 11.33 3.69
C MET A 43 -6.74 11.72 5.11
N GLU A 44 -6.02 11.29 6.14
CA GLU A 44 -6.34 11.65 7.52
C GLU A 44 -6.30 13.17 7.74
N ILE A 45 -5.31 13.86 7.16
CA ILE A 45 -5.18 15.32 7.23
C ILE A 45 -6.39 16.00 6.58
N PHE A 46 -6.76 15.58 5.35
CA PHE A 46 -7.91 16.17 4.65
C PHE A 46 -9.24 15.93 5.37
N LEU A 47 -9.42 14.76 5.96
CA LEU A 47 -10.64 14.42 6.70
C LEU A 47 -10.81 15.25 7.97
N LYS A 48 -9.71 15.66 8.62
CA LYS A 48 -9.75 16.58 9.75
C LYS A 48 -10.06 18.02 9.33
N ALA A 49 -9.71 18.39 8.10
CA ALA A 49 -9.90 19.74 7.58
C ALA A 49 -11.35 20.02 7.12
N ASP A 50 -12.10 19.00 6.68
CA ASP A 50 -13.47 19.15 6.18
C ASP A 50 -14.38 17.95 6.54
N PRO A 51 -15.40 18.13 7.39
CA PRO A 51 -16.36 17.10 7.76
C PRO A 51 -17.17 16.49 6.60
N GLU A 52 -17.41 17.22 5.51
CA GLU A 52 -18.12 16.67 4.34
C GLU A 52 -17.25 15.67 3.57
N LEU A 53 -15.92 15.84 3.60
CA LEU A 53 -14.98 14.84 3.08
C LEU A 53 -15.04 13.55 3.89
N GLU A 54 -15.40 13.59 5.17
CA GLU A 54 -15.55 12.39 6.00
C GLU A 54 -16.63 11.45 5.45
N LYS A 55 -17.79 12.00 5.06
CA LYS A 55 -18.88 11.22 4.46
C LYS A 55 -18.44 10.59 3.13
N LEU A 56 -17.69 11.35 2.32
CA LEU A 56 -17.17 10.86 1.04
C LEU A 56 -16.15 9.74 1.23
N ALA A 57 -15.19 9.92 2.14
CA ALA A 57 -14.20 8.90 2.45
C ALA A 57 -14.86 7.62 3.01
N ARG A 58 -15.83 7.74 3.92
CA ARG A 58 -16.58 6.57 4.41
C ARG A 58 -17.27 5.81 3.26
N LYS A 59 -17.81 6.50 2.26
CA LYS A 59 -18.39 5.87 1.06
C LYS A 59 -17.29 5.21 0.20
N PHE A 60 -16.16 5.88 0.04
CA PHE A 60 -15.01 5.39 -0.71
C PHE A 60 -14.45 4.09 -0.11
N PHE A 61 -14.09 4.07 1.18
CA PHE A 61 -13.55 2.90 1.87
C PHE A 61 -14.57 1.77 2.11
N LYS A 62 -15.88 2.04 1.93
CA LYS A 62 -16.92 0.98 1.88
C LYS A 62 -16.91 0.22 0.55
N LYS A 63 -16.39 0.83 -0.52
CA LYS A 63 -16.37 0.29 -1.88
C LYS A 63 -14.97 -0.11 -2.35
N HIS A 64 -13.93 0.48 -1.78
CA HIS A 64 -12.54 0.21 -2.12
C HIS A 64 -11.75 -0.26 -0.89
N LYS A 65 -10.89 -1.24 -1.14
CA LYS A 65 -9.87 -1.69 -0.19
C LYS A 65 -8.53 -1.13 -0.63
N ILE A 66 -7.98 -0.19 0.14
CA ILE A 66 -6.63 0.31 -0.07
C ILE A 66 -5.64 -0.73 0.43
N ILE A 67 -4.60 -0.97 -0.35
CA ILE A 67 -3.46 -1.82 -0.01
C ILE A 67 -2.22 -0.97 -0.26
N ALA A 68 -1.53 -0.57 0.80
CA ALA A 68 -0.40 0.33 0.72
C ALA A 68 0.89 -0.44 1.02
N LEU A 69 1.70 -0.66 -0.02
CA LEU A 69 2.97 -1.37 0.06
C LEU A 69 4.08 -0.40 0.48
N ASP A 70 4.89 -0.77 1.47
CA ASP A 70 6.20 -0.15 1.67
C ASP A 70 7.23 -0.92 0.84
N TRP A 71 7.87 -0.26 -0.13
CA TRP A 71 8.92 -0.88 -0.93
C TRP A 71 10.04 -1.43 -0.03
N PRO A 72 10.79 -2.45 -0.49
CA PRO A 72 11.88 -2.99 0.32
C PRO A 72 12.91 -1.93 0.72
N GLY A 73 13.25 -1.88 2.01
CA GLY A 73 14.12 -0.85 2.59
C GLY A 73 13.40 0.41 3.07
N PHE A 74 12.08 0.51 2.90
CA PHE A 74 11.28 1.63 3.38
C PHE A 74 10.46 1.30 4.63
N LYS A 75 10.36 2.27 5.53
CA LYS A 75 9.59 2.20 6.78
C LYS A 75 9.83 0.89 7.54
N LYS A 76 8.86 -0.04 7.51
CA LYS A 76 8.86 -1.31 8.25
C LYS A 76 9.25 -2.50 7.38
N SER A 77 9.45 -2.31 6.07
CA SER A 77 9.95 -3.34 5.15
C SER A 77 11.45 -3.51 5.31
N GLN A 78 11.88 -4.75 5.46
CA GLN A 78 13.30 -5.08 5.37
C GLN A 78 13.83 -4.85 3.95
N GLU A 79 15.13 -4.57 3.84
CA GLU A 79 15.82 -4.51 2.56
C GLU A 79 15.84 -5.87 1.86
N LEU A 80 15.90 -5.86 0.54
CA LEU A 80 16.24 -7.03 -0.24
C LEU A 80 17.76 -7.12 -0.40
N LYS A 81 18.25 -8.34 -0.56
CA LYS A 81 19.62 -8.55 -1.02
C LYS A 81 19.67 -8.29 -2.53
N GLY A 82 20.78 -7.73 -3.02
CA GLY A 82 21.03 -7.50 -4.45
C GLY A 82 20.81 -6.06 -4.90
N GLU A 83 20.93 -5.83 -6.20
CA GLU A 83 20.81 -4.51 -6.81
C GLU A 83 19.36 -4.20 -7.20
N TYR A 84 18.93 -2.98 -6.90
CA TYR A 84 17.59 -2.52 -7.21
C TYR A 84 17.60 -1.91 -8.62
N ASN A 85 16.97 -2.61 -9.56
CA ASN A 85 16.61 -2.08 -10.87
C ASN A 85 15.10 -2.25 -11.09
N LEU A 86 14.58 -1.70 -12.19
CA LEU A 86 13.14 -1.72 -12.46
C LEU A 86 12.60 -3.15 -12.64
N ASP A 87 13.35 -4.02 -13.30
CA ASP A 87 12.95 -5.42 -13.49
C ASP A 87 12.90 -6.16 -12.15
N TYR A 88 13.88 -5.93 -11.29
CA TYR A 88 13.94 -6.49 -9.94
C TYR A 88 12.74 -6.05 -9.09
N LEU A 89 12.36 -4.78 -9.16
CA LEU A 89 11.19 -4.26 -8.46
C LEU A 89 9.87 -4.76 -9.07
N ALA A 90 9.80 -4.97 -10.38
CA ALA A 90 8.64 -5.55 -11.05
C ALA A 90 8.44 -7.03 -10.67
N ASP A 91 9.51 -7.82 -10.64
CA ASP A 91 9.49 -9.22 -10.20
C ASP A 91 9.11 -9.33 -8.72
N PHE A 92 9.65 -8.43 -7.90
CA PHE A 92 9.26 -8.31 -6.50
C PHE A 92 7.76 -8.02 -6.36
N LEU A 93 7.25 -7.05 -7.11
CA LEU A 93 5.84 -6.66 -7.06
C LEU A 93 4.92 -7.82 -7.51
N ASN A 94 5.33 -8.56 -8.54
CA ASN A 94 4.63 -9.77 -8.98
C ASN A 94 4.57 -10.84 -7.87
N GLU A 95 5.69 -11.11 -7.20
CA GLU A 95 5.72 -12.05 -6.07
C GLU A 95 4.91 -11.55 -4.87
N PHE A 96 4.93 -10.25 -4.59
CA PHE A 96 4.10 -9.62 -3.58
C PHE A 96 2.61 -9.85 -3.86
N MET A 97 2.15 -9.55 -5.07
CA MET A 97 0.75 -9.75 -5.47
C MET A 97 0.34 -11.22 -5.38
N LYS A 98 1.19 -12.15 -5.83
CA LYS A 98 0.92 -13.59 -5.73
C LYS A 98 0.77 -14.05 -4.28
N LYS A 99 1.73 -13.70 -3.41
CA LYS A 99 1.75 -14.15 -1.99
C LYS A 99 0.63 -13.53 -1.16
N THR A 100 0.26 -12.29 -1.44
CA THR A 100 -0.87 -11.60 -0.80
C THR A 100 -2.23 -11.96 -1.42
N LYS A 101 -2.22 -12.77 -2.49
CA LYS A 101 -3.42 -13.21 -3.23
C LYS A 101 -4.24 -12.04 -3.79
N ILE A 102 -3.60 -10.91 -4.09
CA ILE A 102 -4.25 -9.77 -4.74
C ILE A 102 -4.45 -10.12 -6.21
N LYS A 103 -5.71 -10.10 -6.66
CA LYS A 103 -6.09 -10.36 -8.05
C LYS A 103 -6.96 -9.22 -8.55
N GLY A 104 -6.62 -8.66 -9.71
CA GLY A 104 -7.37 -7.58 -10.36
C GLY A 104 -7.54 -6.35 -9.47
N CYS A 105 -6.53 -5.49 -9.44
CA CYS A 105 -6.55 -4.22 -8.71
C CYS A 105 -6.39 -3.03 -9.66
N ASP A 106 -6.91 -1.88 -9.25
CA ASP A 106 -6.44 -0.62 -9.81
C ASP A 106 -5.13 -0.25 -9.09
N THR A 107 -4.24 0.49 -9.76
CA THR A 107 -2.99 0.95 -9.19
C THR A 107 -3.01 2.46 -9.04
N LEU A 108 -2.53 2.95 -7.90
CA LEU A 108 -2.29 4.38 -7.66
C LEU A 108 -0.81 4.57 -7.35
N ALA A 109 -0.10 5.27 -8.24
CA ALA A 109 1.27 5.70 -7.99
C ALA A 109 1.25 7.10 -7.36
N VAL A 110 1.99 7.30 -6.26
CA VAL A 110 2.07 8.56 -5.49
C VAL A 110 3.50 9.01 -5.27
#